data_AF-A0A7S2M8K7-F1
#
_entry.id   AF-A0A7S2M8K7-F1
#
_cell.length_a   1.000
_cell.length_b   1.000
_cell.length_c   1.000
_cell.angle_alpha   90.00
_cell.angle_beta   90.00
_cell.angle_gamma   90.00
#
_symmetry.space_group_name_H-M   'P 1'
#
loop_
_entity.id
_entity.type
_entity.pdbx_description
1 polymer ?
#
loop_
_entity_poly.entity_id
_entity_poly.type
_entity_poly.pdbx_seq_one_letter_code
_entity_poly.pdbx_strand_id
1 'polypeptide(L)'
;LCFIEHMYQYSLESFVTFLYKAIDRTEPCEDLAQRSVLLIAMIRMTIFRWVNRGLFESHKLIFCAMLTFKLFQLGRLKGDDTTDEEYSFPYFNYLLRAPLVIGTENPLSDWLPNKCWGLVLKLTELEGFEQLGTNMEKDAPSRFKEWFNELTPESVKLPLDWKKLDSVPFQKLLVLRCLRPDRMCGAMADWIRGALPNGKDYMDCDGSSSFRQILQNSFEDSTSTTPIFFILSPGADPVKEVEAMGKSLM
;
A
#
# COMPACT_ATOMS: atom_id res chain seq x y z
N LEU A 1 -12.04 -2.63 7.73
CA LEU A 1 -11.03 -2.84 8.79
C LEU A 1 -11.56 -3.76 9.89
N CYS A 2 -12.78 -3.57 10.40
CA CYS A 2 -13.38 -4.46 11.41
C CYS A 2 -13.49 -5.95 10.99
N PHE A 3 -13.61 -6.24 9.69
CA PHE A 3 -13.55 -7.62 9.17
C PHE A 3 -12.14 -8.23 9.17
N ILE A 4 -11.09 -7.40 9.31
CA ILE A 4 -9.69 -7.86 9.42
C ILE A 4 -9.39 -8.17 10.88
N GLU A 5 -9.77 -7.28 11.80
CA GLU A 5 -9.57 -7.45 13.22
C GLU A 5 -10.68 -6.75 14.01
N HIS A 6 -11.17 -7.42 15.07
CA HIS A 6 -12.31 -6.95 15.86
C HIS A 6 -12.00 -5.67 16.65
N MET A 7 -10.73 -5.38 16.90
CA MET A 7 -10.26 -4.16 17.56
C MET A 7 -10.33 -2.91 16.67
N TYR A 8 -10.48 -3.08 15.35
CA TYR A 8 -10.52 -1.95 14.40
C TYR A 8 -11.94 -1.40 14.26
N GLN A 9 -12.41 -0.77 15.33
CA GLN A 9 -13.74 -0.16 15.42
C GLN A 9 -13.61 1.35 15.58
N TYR A 10 -14.33 2.07 14.73
CA TYR A 10 -14.35 3.53 14.71
C TYR A 10 -15.81 3.97 14.61
N SER A 11 -16.24 4.85 15.51
CA SER A 11 -17.57 5.45 15.43
C SER A 11 -17.59 6.58 14.42
N LEU A 12 -18.79 6.89 13.89
CA LEU A 12 -18.99 8.05 13.04
C LEU A 12 -18.67 9.35 13.81
N GLU A 13 -18.98 9.41 15.09
CA GLU A 13 -18.69 10.56 15.96
C GLU A 13 -17.18 10.83 16.07
N SER A 14 -16.37 9.79 16.28
CA SER A 14 -14.91 9.93 16.28
C SER A 14 -14.40 10.38 14.91
N PHE A 15 -14.94 9.84 13.82
CA PHE A 15 -14.59 10.28 12.46
C PHE A 15 -14.88 11.78 12.26
N VAL A 16 -16.07 12.24 12.64
CA VAL A 16 -16.48 13.66 12.53
C VAL A 16 -15.57 14.56 13.39
N THR A 17 -15.17 14.09 14.56
CA THR A 17 -14.22 14.82 15.43
C THR A 17 -12.88 15.04 14.73
N PHE A 18 -12.28 14.00 14.16
CA PHE A 18 -11.02 14.11 13.42
C PHE A 18 -11.16 14.87 12.09
N LEU A 19 -12.35 14.83 11.47
CA LEU A 19 -12.67 15.65 10.30
C LEU A 19 -12.59 17.14 10.64
N TYR A 20 -13.23 17.59 11.73
CA TYR A 20 -13.16 19.00 12.14
C TYR A 20 -11.75 19.42 12.53
N LYS A 21 -11.02 18.58 13.27
CA LYS A 21 -9.59 18.85 13.55
C LYS A 21 -8.76 19.03 12.28
N ALA A 22 -9.02 18.23 11.25
CA ALA A 22 -8.31 18.37 9.98
C ALA A 22 -8.65 19.70 9.27
N ILE A 23 -9.92 20.13 9.33
CA ILE A 23 -10.36 21.43 8.80
C ILE A 23 -9.64 22.57 9.54
N ASP A 24 -9.60 22.52 10.87
CA ASP A 24 -8.95 23.55 11.70
C ASP A 24 -7.44 23.62 11.48
N ARG A 25 -6.79 22.47 11.23
CA ARG A 25 -5.37 22.35 10.90
C ARG A 25 -5.04 22.81 9.47
N THR A 26 -6.03 22.94 8.60
CA THR A 26 -5.80 23.33 7.21
C THR A 26 -5.52 24.83 7.15
N GLU A 27 -4.40 25.21 6.52
CA GLU A 27 -4.04 26.62 6.39
C GLU A 27 -5.14 27.44 5.68
N PRO A 28 -5.45 28.65 6.16
CA PRO A 28 -6.37 29.54 5.47
C PRO A 28 -5.86 29.85 4.06
N CYS A 29 -6.76 29.75 3.09
CA CYS A 29 -6.48 30.07 1.70
C CYS A 29 -7.68 30.82 1.13
N GLU A 30 -7.41 31.91 0.41
CA GLU A 30 -8.44 32.76 -0.23
C GLU A 30 -8.97 32.14 -1.52
N ASP A 31 -8.11 31.45 -2.28
CA ASP A 31 -8.50 30.74 -3.48
C ASP A 31 -9.26 29.45 -3.13
N LEU A 32 -10.51 29.37 -3.58
CA LEU A 32 -11.39 28.26 -3.23
C LEU A 32 -10.91 26.92 -3.81
N ALA A 33 -10.33 26.94 -5.02
CA ALA A 33 -9.87 25.73 -5.69
C ALA A 33 -8.64 25.15 -4.96
N GLN A 34 -7.67 26.01 -4.64
CA GLN A 34 -6.49 25.65 -3.86
C GLN A 34 -6.86 25.20 -2.45
N ARG A 35 -7.79 25.91 -1.78
CA ARG A 35 -8.28 25.51 -0.46
C ARG A 35 -8.92 24.13 -0.47
N SER A 36 -9.66 23.79 -1.52
CA SER A 36 -10.27 22.45 -1.65
C SER A 36 -9.20 21.34 -1.71
N VAL A 37 -8.13 21.56 -2.47
CA VAL A 37 -7.00 20.61 -2.56
C VAL A 37 -6.31 20.45 -1.20
N LEU A 38 -6.04 21.55 -0.50
CA LEU A 38 -5.42 21.54 0.83
C LEU A 38 -6.28 20.79 1.86
N LEU A 39 -7.60 21.06 1.89
CA LEU A 39 -8.54 20.37 2.77
C LEU A 39 -8.57 18.86 2.49
N ILE A 40 -8.64 18.47 1.22
CA ILE A 40 -8.64 17.04 0.84
C ILE A 40 -7.36 16.35 1.30
N ALA A 41 -6.20 17.00 1.18
CA ALA A 41 -4.92 16.47 1.65
C ALA A 41 -4.90 16.34 3.18
N MET A 42 -5.32 17.39 3.92
CA MET A 42 -5.33 17.38 5.38
C MET A 42 -6.32 16.42 6.01
N ILE A 43 -7.53 16.36 5.48
CA ILE A 43 -8.55 15.40 5.93
C ILE A 43 -8.03 13.98 5.75
N ARG A 44 -7.51 13.67 4.56
CA ARG A 44 -6.99 12.32 4.25
C ARG A 44 -5.85 11.93 5.18
N MET A 45 -4.84 12.79 5.35
CA MET A 45 -3.67 12.46 6.17
C MET A 45 -4.00 12.42 7.67
N THR A 46 -4.86 13.32 8.16
CA THR A 46 -5.28 13.33 9.57
C THR A 46 -6.02 12.05 9.93
N ILE A 47 -7.01 11.65 9.10
CA ILE A 47 -7.77 10.42 9.33
C ILE A 47 -6.87 9.19 9.14
N PHE A 48 -6.02 9.18 8.11
CA PHE A 48 -5.09 8.09 7.86
C PHE A 48 -4.17 7.85 9.06
N ARG A 49 -3.51 8.90 9.58
CA ARG A 49 -2.61 8.78 10.75
C ARG A 49 -3.36 8.31 11.99
N TRP A 50 -4.54 8.88 12.26
CA TRP A 50 -5.38 8.46 13.39
C TRP A 50 -5.71 6.98 13.33
N VAL A 51 -6.16 6.48 12.17
CA VAL A 51 -6.46 5.06 11.98
C VAL A 51 -5.18 4.22 12.09
N ASN A 52 -4.11 4.61 11.39
CA ASN A 52 -2.85 3.86 11.31
C ASN A 52 -2.18 3.64 12.67
N ARG A 53 -2.29 4.60 13.61
CA ARG A 53 -1.79 4.47 14.99
C ARG A 53 -2.51 3.37 15.79
N GLY A 54 -3.77 3.08 15.45
CA GLY A 54 -4.55 2.02 16.08
C GLY A 54 -4.41 0.64 15.44
N LEU A 55 -3.63 0.51 14.36
CA LEU A 55 -3.44 -0.75 13.64
C LEU A 55 -2.23 -1.52 14.15
N PHE A 56 -2.31 -2.85 14.07
CA PHE A 56 -1.14 -3.71 14.21
C PHE A 56 -0.24 -3.54 12.99
N GLU A 57 1.08 -3.67 13.18
CA GLU A 57 2.07 -3.54 12.10
C GLU A 57 1.77 -4.46 10.91
N SER A 58 1.32 -5.70 11.17
CA SER A 58 0.96 -6.68 10.14
C SER A 58 -0.18 -6.22 9.22
N HIS A 59 -1.01 -5.26 9.65
CA HIS A 59 -2.20 -4.82 8.92
C HIS A 59 -2.05 -3.43 8.29
N LYS A 60 -0.98 -2.69 8.58
CA LYS A 60 -0.76 -1.34 8.03
C LYS A 60 -0.64 -1.34 6.51
N LEU A 61 0.14 -2.27 5.94
CA LEU A 61 0.28 -2.38 4.49
C LEU A 61 -1.06 -2.71 3.81
N ILE A 62 -1.91 -3.54 4.45
CA ILE A 62 -3.24 -3.86 3.94
C ILE A 62 -4.11 -2.59 3.90
N PHE A 63 -4.09 -1.81 4.97
CA PHE A 63 -4.83 -0.54 5.03
C PHE A 63 -4.35 0.45 3.96
N CYS A 64 -3.04 0.64 3.81
CA CYS A 64 -2.45 1.48 2.76
C CYS A 64 -2.86 1.01 1.36
N ALA A 65 -2.81 -0.30 1.10
CA ALA A 65 -3.20 -0.87 -0.18
C ALA A 65 -4.69 -0.63 -0.45
N MET A 66 -5.57 -0.85 0.54
CA MET A 66 -7.00 -0.59 0.41
C MET A 66 -7.31 0.87 0.07
N LEU A 67 -6.66 1.82 0.75
CA LEU A 67 -6.80 3.25 0.47
C LEU A 67 -6.33 3.57 -0.96
N THR A 68 -5.15 3.09 -1.33
CA THR A 68 -4.53 3.33 -2.63
C THR A 68 -5.42 2.78 -3.75
N PHE A 69 -5.87 1.53 -3.64
CA PHE A 69 -6.79 0.95 -4.62
C PHE A 69 -8.12 1.68 -4.71
N LYS A 70 -8.66 2.18 -3.59
CA LYS A 70 -9.91 2.93 -3.62
C LYS A 70 -9.75 4.26 -4.35
N LEU A 71 -8.64 4.97 -4.11
CA LEU A 71 -8.33 6.21 -4.82
C LEU A 71 -8.04 5.94 -6.30
N PHE A 72 -7.35 4.85 -6.60
CA PHE A 72 -7.04 4.44 -7.96
C PHE A 72 -8.32 4.14 -8.75
N GLN A 73 -9.24 3.36 -8.17
CA GLN A 73 -10.55 3.06 -8.74
C GLN A 73 -11.39 4.33 -9.01
N LEU A 74 -11.27 5.35 -8.14
CA LEU A 74 -11.98 6.61 -8.29
C LEU A 74 -11.30 7.60 -9.26
N GLY A 75 -10.18 7.23 -9.88
CA GLY A 75 -9.41 8.10 -10.78
C GLY A 75 -8.78 9.30 -10.06
N ARG A 76 -8.52 9.18 -8.75
CA ARG A 76 -7.98 10.27 -7.91
C ARG A 76 -6.46 10.26 -7.78
N LEU A 77 -5.79 9.37 -8.51
CA LEU A 77 -4.34 9.22 -8.53
C LEU A 77 -3.72 9.63 -9.88
N LYS A 78 -4.45 10.39 -10.71
CA LYS A 78 -3.94 10.95 -11.97
C LYS A 78 -3.50 12.41 -11.75
N GLY A 79 -2.33 12.79 -12.27
CA GLY A 79 -1.81 14.16 -12.22
C GLY A 79 -0.29 14.22 -11.98
N ASP A 80 0.27 15.43 -12.08
CA ASP A 80 1.72 15.73 -12.17
C ASP A 80 2.64 15.05 -11.14
N ASP A 81 2.13 14.70 -9.94
CA ASP A 81 2.92 14.07 -8.85
C ASP A 81 2.49 12.62 -8.54
N THR A 82 1.77 11.96 -9.45
CA THR A 82 1.16 10.63 -9.23
C THR A 82 1.31 9.71 -10.45
N THR A 83 0.55 8.61 -10.51
CA THR A 83 0.66 7.62 -11.60
C THR A 83 -0.25 7.99 -12.78
N ASP A 84 0.27 7.91 -14.00
CA ASP A 84 -0.53 8.01 -15.23
C ASP A 84 -1.29 6.72 -15.53
N GLU A 85 -1.09 5.67 -14.72
CA GLU A 85 -1.81 4.41 -14.86
C GLU A 85 -3.32 4.61 -14.67
N GLU A 86 -4.10 3.79 -15.35
CA GLU A 86 -5.54 3.72 -15.20
C GLU A 86 -5.94 2.46 -14.43
N TYR A 87 -6.99 2.59 -13.62
CA TYR A 87 -7.53 1.44 -12.92
C TYR A 87 -8.15 0.45 -13.90
N SER A 88 -7.68 -0.79 -13.85
CA SER A 88 -8.25 -1.92 -14.59
C SER A 88 -8.81 -2.95 -13.61
N PHE A 89 -10.13 -3.17 -13.67
CA PHE A 89 -10.79 -4.19 -12.85
C PHE A 89 -10.25 -5.60 -13.10
N PRO A 90 -10.01 -6.05 -14.35
CA PRO A 90 -9.38 -7.34 -14.62
C PRO A 90 -8.00 -7.50 -13.95
N TYR A 91 -7.13 -6.49 -14.04
CA TYR A 91 -5.80 -6.52 -13.41
C TYR A 91 -5.91 -6.57 -11.89
N PHE A 92 -6.78 -5.73 -11.29
CA PHE A 92 -7.01 -5.75 -9.85
C PHE A 92 -7.53 -7.10 -9.34
N ASN A 93 -8.52 -7.67 -10.04
CA ASN A 93 -9.09 -8.96 -9.69
C ASN A 93 -8.06 -10.09 -9.84
N TYR A 94 -7.20 -10.02 -10.86
CA TYR A 94 -6.09 -10.96 -11.03
C TYR A 94 -5.10 -10.88 -9.87
N LEU A 95 -4.63 -9.68 -9.51
CA LEU A 95 -3.68 -9.48 -8.40
C LEU A 95 -4.21 -10.06 -7.09
N LEU A 96 -5.50 -9.83 -6.81
CA LEU A 96 -6.17 -10.27 -5.59
C LEU A 96 -6.39 -11.79 -5.55
N ARG A 97 -6.93 -12.37 -6.63
CA ARG A 97 -7.33 -13.80 -6.63
C ARG A 97 -6.22 -14.75 -7.03
N ALA A 98 -5.22 -14.28 -7.80
CA ALA A 98 -4.17 -15.08 -8.40
C ALA A 98 -4.70 -16.42 -8.99
N PRO A 99 -5.67 -16.36 -9.92
CA PRO A 99 -6.22 -17.57 -10.53
C PRO A 99 -5.14 -18.27 -11.39
N LEU A 100 -5.19 -19.60 -11.47
CA LEU A 100 -4.20 -20.38 -12.22
C LEU A 100 -4.85 -21.47 -13.06
N VAL A 101 -4.20 -21.81 -14.18
CA VAL A 101 -4.53 -22.96 -15.03
C VAL A 101 -3.90 -24.22 -14.45
N ILE A 102 -4.66 -25.31 -14.34
CA ILE A 102 -4.22 -26.61 -13.81
C ILE A 102 -4.19 -27.64 -14.93
N GLY A 103 -3.23 -28.57 -14.88
CA GLY A 103 -3.19 -29.74 -15.76
C GLY A 103 -2.56 -29.49 -17.13
N THR A 104 -2.02 -28.30 -17.37
CA THR A 104 -1.21 -27.97 -18.54
C THR A 104 0.25 -28.36 -18.32
N GLU A 105 0.90 -28.87 -19.36
CA GLU A 105 2.33 -29.13 -19.36
C GLU A 105 3.12 -27.82 -19.14
N ASN A 106 4.19 -27.91 -18.35
CA ASN A 106 5.06 -26.78 -18.08
C ASN A 106 6.39 -26.96 -18.84
N PRO A 107 6.58 -26.24 -19.96
CA PRO A 107 7.79 -26.33 -20.76
C PRO A 107 9.02 -25.74 -20.06
N LEU A 108 8.84 -24.99 -18.97
CA LEU A 108 9.89 -24.35 -18.18
C LEU A 108 10.09 -25.05 -16.82
N SER A 109 9.68 -26.31 -16.70
CA SER A 109 9.69 -27.07 -15.45
C SER A 109 11.07 -27.30 -14.85
N ASP A 110 12.16 -27.06 -15.58
CA ASP A 110 13.53 -27.12 -15.06
C ASP A 110 13.85 -25.99 -14.07
N TRP A 111 13.11 -24.88 -14.09
CA TRP A 111 13.35 -23.74 -13.19
C TRP A 111 12.09 -23.04 -12.68
N LEU A 112 10.98 -23.12 -13.40
CA LEU A 112 9.72 -22.48 -13.03
C LEU A 112 8.75 -23.51 -12.42
N PRO A 113 8.28 -23.33 -11.19
CA PRO A 113 7.30 -24.24 -10.61
C PRO A 113 5.99 -24.26 -11.39
N ASN A 114 5.34 -25.43 -11.50
CA ASN A 114 4.07 -25.59 -12.23
C ASN A 114 2.97 -24.62 -11.79
N LYS A 115 2.94 -24.29 -10.49
CA LYS A 115 2.00 -23.28 -9.95
C LYS A 115 2.24 -21.90 -10.57
N CYS A 116 3.51 -21.49 -10.70
CA CYS A 116 3.87 -20.20 -11.29
C CYS A 116 3.55 -20.17 -12.78
N TRP A 117 3.81 -21.28 -13.49
CA TRP A 117 3.42 -21.41 -14.90
C TRP A 117 1.90 -21.30 -15.09
N GLY A 118 1.11 -22.00 -14.27
CA GLY A 118 -0.35 -21.90 -14.31
C GLY A 118 -0.86 -20.48 -14.04
N LEU A 119 -0.19 -19.70 -13.17
CA LEU A 119 -0.48 -18.29 -12.96
C LEU A 119 -0.17 -17.48 -14.23
N VAL A 120 1.01 -17.64 -14.82
CA VAL A 120 1.41 -16.96 -16.08
C VAL A 120 0.39 -17.25 -17.19
N LEU A 121 0.01 -18.51 -17.41
CA LEU A 121 -1.01 -18.87 -18.41
C LEU A 121 -2.35 -18.18 -18.17
N LYS A 122 -2.72 -17.95 -16.91
CA LYS A 122 -3.95 -17.21 -16.60
C LYS A 122 -3.77 -15.71 -16.80
N LEU A 123 -2.56 -15.19 -16.59
CA LEU A 123 -2.23 -13.78 -16.85
C LEU A 123 -2.26 -13.46 -18.35
N THR A 124 -1.86 -14.39 -19.23
CA THR A 124 -1.89 -14.20 -20.69
C THR A 124 -3.30 -14.00 -21.27
N GLU A 125 -4.35 -14.28 -20.50
CA GLU A 125 -5.73 -13.98 -20.91
C GLU A 125 -6.11 -12.50 -20.73
N LEU A 126 -5.28 -11.71 -20.04
CA LEU A 126 -5.51 -10.28 -19.84
C LEU A 126 -4.88 -9.47 -20.97
N GLU A 127 -5.57 -8.39 -21.36
CA GLU A 127 -5.10 -7.45 -22.38
C GLU A 127 -3.68 -6.97 -22.06
N GLY A 128 -2.79 -7.03 -23.05
CA GLY A 128 -1.40 -6.58 -22.94
C GLY A 128 -0.42 -7.63 -22.37
N PHE A 129 -0.91 -8.80 -21.95
CA PHE A 129 -0.10 -9.90 -21.41
C PHE A 129 -0.05 -11.16 -22.31
N GLU A 130 -0.70 -11.14 -23.47
CA GLU A 130 -0.94 -12.31 -24.32
C GLU A 130 0.35 -13.03 -24.71
N GLN A 131 1.43 -12.26 -24.94
CA GLN A 131 2.72 -12.80 -25.37
C GLN A 131 3.62 -13.25 -24.22
N LEU A 132 3.27 -13.00 -22.95
CA LEU A 132 4.18 -13.23 -21.83
C LEU A 132 4.62 -14.69 -21.72
N GLY A 133 3.67 -15.62 -21.79
CA GLY A 133 3.96 -17.06 -21.74
C GLY A 133 4.86 -17.50 -22.89
N THR A 134 4.55 -17.09 -24.12
CA THR A 134 5.35 -17.42 -25.32
C THR A 134 6.77 -16.84 -25.22
N ASN A 135 6.90 -15.59 -24.77
CA ASN A 135 8.20 -14.95 -24.61
C ASN A 135 9.07 -15.63 -23.54
N MET A 136 8.45 -16.08 -22.44
CA MET A 136 9.13 -16.85 -21.40
C MET A 136 9.55 -18.23 -21.89
N GLU A 137 8.73 -18.91 -22.69
CA GLU A 137 8.98 -20.26 -23.18
C GLU A 137 10.02 -20.29 -24.30
N LYS A 138 9.84 -19.45 -25.33
CA LYS A 138 10.53 -19.60 -26.62
C LYS A 138 11.57 -18.50 -26.87
N ASP A 139 11.21 -17.25 -26.58
CA ASP A 139 12.03 -16.12 -27.05
C ASP A 139 13.19 -15.77 -26.12
N ALA A 140 13.00 -15.87 -24.79
CA ALA A 140 14.03 -15.50 -23.82
C ALA A 140 14.04 -16.32 -22.51
N PRO A 141 13.92 -17.66 -22.52
CA PRO A 141 13.80 -18.48 -21.31
C PRO A 141 14.94 -18.26 -20.30
N SER A 142 16.19 -18.21 -20.75
CA SER A 142 17.35 -17.98 -19.87
C SER A 142 17.30 -16.63 -19.17
N ARG A 143 16.86 -15.56 -19.86
CA ARG A 143 16.79 -14.20 -19.29
C ARG A 143 15.65 -14.06 -18.28
N PHE A 144 14.52 -14.75 -18.51
CA PHE A 144 13.45 -14.81 -17.52
C PHE A 144 13.85 -15.63 -16.29
N LYS A 145 14.62 -16.71 -16.47
CA LYS A 145 15.23 -17.46 -15.37
C LYS A 145 16.20 -16.61 -14.56
N GLU A 146 17.04 -15.80 -15.22
CA GLU A 146 17.90 -14.82 -14.55
C GLU A 146 17.08 -13.84 -13.72
N TRP A 147 16.07 -13.19 -14.31
CA TRP A 147 15.20 -12.26 -13.60
C TRP A 147 14.45 -12.92 -12.44
N PHE A 148 13.97 -14.16 -12.60
CA PHE A 148 13.31 -14.92 -11.54
C PHE A 148 14.24 -15.15 -10.34
N ASN A 149 15.52 -15.37 -10.59
CA ASN A 149 16.54 -15.64 -9.57
C ASN A 149 17.13 -14.37 -8.93
N GLU A 150 16.77 -13.17 -9.39
CA GLU A 150 17.20 -11.92 -8.77
C GLU A 150 16.76 -11.84 -7.30
N LEU A 151 17.57 -11.20 -6.45
CA LEU A 151 17.18 -11.00 -5.05
C LEU A 151 16.05 -9.97 -4.92
N THR A 152 16.07 -8.95 -5.78
CA THR A 152 15.13 -7.83 -5.83
C THR A 152 14.55 -7.66 -7.24
N PRO A 153 13.83 -8.66 -7.78
CA PRO A 153 13.31 -8.66 -9.15
C PRO A 153 12.39 -7.46 -9.43
N GLU A 154 11.70 -6.94 -8.41
CA GLU A 154 10.88 -5.72 -8.50
C GLU A 154 11.66 -4.49 -8.98
N SER A 155 12.96 -4.41 -8.66
CA SER A 155 13.86 -3.33 -9.04
C SER A 155 14.60 -3.57 -10.36
N VAL A 156 14.47 -4.76 -10.95
CA VAL A 156 15.17 -5.16 -12.17
C VAL A 156 14.19 -5.12 -13.35
N LYS A 157 14.67 -4.66 -14.50
CA LYS A 157 13.90 -4.64 -15.75
C LYS A 157 13.62 -6.06 -16.22
N LEU A 158 12.36 -6.33 -16.57
CA LEU A 158 12.03 -7.60 -17.22
C LEU A 158 12.68 -7.70 -18.61
N PRO A 159 12.94 -8.93 -19.09
CA PRO A 159 13.49 -9.16 -20.44
C PRO A 159 12.60 -8.60 -21.55
N LEU A 160 13.19 -8.44 -22.75
CA LEU A 160 12.50 -8.03 -23.97
C LEU A 160 11.73 -6.71 -23.81
N ASP A 161 10.52 -6.63 -24.35
CA ASP A 161 9.66 -5.44 -24.30
C ASP A 161 8.94 -5.29 -22.95
N TRP A 162 9.01 -6.30 -22.07
CA TRP A 162 8.42 -6.24 -20.73
C TRP A 162 9.13 -5.23 -19.81
N LYS A 163 10.33 -4.75 -20.17
CA LYS A 163 10.98 -3.59 -19.52
C LYS A 163 10.08 -2.34 -19.48
N LYS A 164 9.09 -2.24 -20.39
CA LYS A 164 8.07 -1.16 -20.38
C LYS A 164 7.22 -1.15 -19.11
N LEU A 165 7.13 -2.27 -18.39
CA LEU A 165 6.36 -2.38 -17.15
C LEU A 165 6.93 -1.55 -16.00
N ASP A 166 8.17 -1.06 -16.10
CA ASP A 166 8.71 -0.08 -15.13
C ASP A 166 7.95 1.25 -15.18
N SER A 167 7.34 1.60 -16.32
CA SER A 167 6.50 2.79 -16.47
C SER A 167 5.04 2.55 -16.10
N VAL A 168 4.63 1.29 -15.90
CA VAL A 168 3.29 0.88 -15.45
C VAL A 168 3.43 -0.11 -14.27
N PRO A 169 3.92 0.36 -13.11
CA PRO A 169 4.32 -0.50 -12.00
C PRO A 169 3.17 -1.34 -11.42
N PHE A 170 1.90 -0.91 -11.53
CA PHE A 170 0.77 -1.76 -11.13
C PHE A 170 0.69 -3.03 -11.99
N GLN A 171 0.91 -2.92 -13.29
CA GLN A 171 0.96 -4.08 -14.18
C GLN A 171 2.18 -4.97 -13.88
N LYS A 172 3.33 -4.37 -13.51
CA LYS A 172 4.52 -5.12 -13.06
C LYS A 172 4.22 -6.00 -11.84
N LEU A 173 3.37 -5.54 -10.92
CA LEU A 173 2.92 -6.34 -9.76
C LEU A 173 2.23 -7.64 -10.18
N LEU A 174 1.55 -7.69 -11.33
CA LEU A 174 0.88 -8.91 -11.81
C LEU A 174 1.92 -9.99 -12.18
N VAL A 175 3.03 -9.59 -12.81
CA VAL A 175 4.12 -10.51 -13.14
C VAL A 175 4.84 -10.99 -11.88
N LEU A 176 5.12 -10.08 -10.94
CA LEU A 176 5.66 -10.45 -9.62
C LEU A 176 4.72 -11.40 -8.88
N ARG A 177 3.41 -11.21 -8.96
CA ARG A 177 2.42 -12.09 -8.33
C ARG A 177 2.47 -13.52 -8.89
N CYS A 178 2.83 -13.67 -10.16
CA CYS A 178 3.00 -14.98 -10.81
C CYS A 178 4.33 -15.64 -10.42
N LEU A 179 5.42 -14.87 -10.48
CA LEU A 179 6.77 -15.41 -10.48
C LEU A 179 7.45 -15.33 -9.11
N ARG A 180 7.25 -14.24 -8.37
CA ARG A 180 7.94 -13.94 -7.11
C ARG A 180 6.95 -13.43 -6.05
N PRO A 181 5.98 -14.27 -5.65
CA PRO A 181 4.97 -13.89 -4.67
C PRO A 181 5.55 -13.54 -3.29
N ASP A 182 6.76 -14.02 -2.98
CA ASP A 182 7.53 -13.70 -1.77
C ASP A 182 7.94 -12.22 -1.70
N ARG A 183 8.09 -11.54 -2.85
CA ARG A 183 8.48 -10.12 -2.93
C ARG A 183 7.28 -9.17 -2.92
N MET A 184 6.05 -9.69 -2.88
CA MET A 184 4.84 -8.88 -3.06
C MET A 184 4.65 -7.79 -2.01
N CYS A 185 5.02 -8.02 -0.75
CA CYS A 185 4.88 -7.01 0.29
C CYS A 185 5.77 -5.79 0.02
N GLY A 186 7.03 -6.02 -0.36
CA GLY A 186 7.98 -4.96 -0.72
C GLY A 186 7.55 -4.23 -1.99
N ALA A 187 7.23 -4.98 -3.05
CA ALA A 187 6.80 -4.39 -4.30
C ALA A 187 5.49 -3.59 -4.17
N MET A 188 4.54 -4.06 -3.36
CA MET A 188 3.30 -3.32 -3.06
C MET A 188 3.60 -2.02 -2.31
N ALA A 189 4.49 -2.05 -1.32
CA ALA A 189 4.91 -0.85 -0.60
C ALA A 189 5.57 0.18 -1.52
N ASP A 190 6.45 -0.28 -2.42
CA ASP A 190 7.12 0.60 -3.38
C ASP A 190 6.15 1.19 -4.40
N TRP A 191 5.21 0.39 -4.90
CA TRP A 191 4.15 0.88 -5.77
C TRP A 191 3.28 1.92 -5.07
N ILE A 192 2.83 1.68 -3.84
CA ILE A 192 2.04 2.66 -3.07
C ILE A 192 2.81 3.96 -2.87
N ARG A 193 4.13 3.88 -2.60
CA ARG A 193 4.99 5.07 -2.42
C ARG A 193 5.02 5.94 -3.67
N GLY A 194 4.99 5.35 -4.87
CA GLY A 194 4.94 6.08 -6.13
C GLY A 194 3.52 6.45 -6.60
N ALA A 195 2.50 5.69 -6.21
CA ALA A 195 1.12 5.90 -6.68
C ALA A 195 0.37 6.99 -5.91
N LEU A 196 0.65 7.16 -4.61
CA LEU A 196 0.03 8.19 -3.78
C LEU A 196 0.81 9.52 -3.85
N PRO A 197 0.11 10.68 -3.87
CA PRO A 197 0.77 11.96 -3.65
C PRO A 197 1.46 11.96 -2.28
N ASN A 198 2.75 12.29 -2.23
CA ASN A 198 3.58 12.15 -1.03
C ASN A 198 3.49 10.73 -0.41
N GLY A 199 3.52 9.68 -1.24
CA GLY A 199 3.32 8.30 -0.81
C GLY A 199 4.26 7.83 0.31
N LYS A 200 5.43 8.45 0.46
CA LYS A 200 6.34 8.24 1.59
C LYS A 200 5.67 8.53 2.94
N ASP A 201 4.84 9.56 3.04
CA ASP A 201 4.15 9.92 4.29
C ASP A 201 3.14 8.85 4.73
N TYR A 202 2.57 8.11 3.77
CA TYR A 202 1.66 7.01 4.07
C TYR A 202 2.42 5.75 4.49
N MET A 203 3.51 5.45 3.78
CA MET A 203 4.29 4.24 4.03
C MET A 203 5.12 4.33 5.30
N ASP A 204 5.72 5.49 5.55
CA ASP A 204 6.60 5.70 6.70
C ASP A 204 5.77 6.18 7.90
N CYS A 205 4.73 7.00 7.69
CA CYS A 205 3.83 7.53 8.73
C CYS A 205 4.57 7.97 10.01
N ASP A 206 4.33 7.31 11.15
CA ASP A 206 5.00 7.59 12.43
C ASP A 206 6.30 6.78 12.63
N GLY A 207 6.75 6.02 11.62
CA GLY A 207 7.94 5.16 11.69
C GLY A 207 9.25 5.92 11.91
N SER A 208 9.30 7.20 11.56
CA SER A 208 10.42 8.10 11.91
C SER A 208 10.22 8.88 13.21
N SER A 209 9.04 8.80 13.83
CA SER A 209 8.70 9.53 15.04
C SER A 209 9.11 8.73 16.29
N SER A 210 9.65 9.42 17.29
CA SER A 210 9.87 8.79 18.60
C SER A 210 8.53 8.48 19.28
N PHE A 211 8.50 7.47 20.17
CA PHE A 211 7.31 7.17 20.96
C PHE A 211 6.79 8.39 21.73
N ARG A 212 7.69 9.22 22.29
CA ARG A 212 7.33 10.49 22.95
C ARG A 212 6.57 11.44 22.03
N GLN A 213 7.01 11.59 20.78
CA GLN A 213 6.37 12.47 19.81
C GLN A 213 4.99 11.92 19.40
N ILE A 214 4.87 10.60 19.20
CA ILE A 214 3.59 9.95 18.91
C ILE A 214 2.62 10.14 20.08
N LEU A 215 3.10 9.96 21.31
CA LEU A 215 2.31 10.17 22.52
C LEU A 215 1.85 11.62 22.64
N GLN A 216 2.73 12.59 22.34
CA GLN A 216 2.38 14.01 22.42
C GLN A 216 1.30 14.36 21.39
N ASN A 217 1.48 13.94 20.15
CA ASN A 217 0.48 14.14 19.09
C ASN A 217 -0.86 13.48 19.45
N SER A 218 -0.83 12.29 20.07
CA SER A 218 -2.04 11.59 20.51
C SER A 218 -2.71 12.27 21.70
N PHE A 219 -1.92 12.90 22.57
CA PHE A 219 -2.42 13.70 23.69
C PHE A 219 -3.08 14.99 23.24
N GLU A 220 -2.49 15.70 22.28
CA GLU A 220 -3.10 16.87 21.60
C GLU A 220 -4.43 16.49 20.92
N ASP A 221 -4.58 15.22 20.53
CA ASP A 221 -5.81 14.67 19.97
C ASP A 221 -6.82 14.16 21.02
N SER A 222 -6.42 14.04 22.29
CA SER A 222 -7.27 13.51 23.36
C SER A 222 -8.09 14.61 24.05
N THR A 223 -9.11 14.20 24.80
CA THR A 223 -9.89 15.09 25.66
C THR A 223 -10.14 14.39 27.00
N SER A 224 -10.70 15.11 27.98
CA SER A 224 -11.09 14.49 29.26
C SER A 224 -12.12 13.36 29.10
N THR A 225 -12.86 13.34 27.99
CA THR A 225 -13.85 12.30 27.65
C THR A 225 -13.38 11.35 26.55
N THR A 226 -12.20 11.58 25.96
CA THR A 226 -11.63 10.75 24.89
C THR A 226 -10.29 10.19 25.36
N PRO A 227 -10.28 9.01 26.00
CA PRO A 227 -9.06 8.43 26.56
C PRO A 227 -8.11 7.94 25.46
N ILE A 228 -6.83 7.85 25.81
CA ILE A 228 -5.79 7.23 24.99
C ILE A 228 -5.65 5.77 25.41
N PHE A 229 -5.77 4.86 24.46
CA PHE A 229 -5.55 3.43 24.68
C PHE A 229 -4.20 3.00 24.12
N PHE A 230 -3.46 2.21 24.90
CA PHE A 230 -2.21 1.59 24.47
C PHE A 230 -2.45 0.13 24.11
N ILE A 231 -2.14 -0.23 22.86
CA ILE A 231 -2.16 -1.62 22.40
C ILE A 231 -0.72 -2.10 22.40
N LEU A 232 -0.35 -2.89 23.40
CA LEU A 232 1.04 -3.27 23.66
C LEU A 232 1.33 -4.68 23.15
N SER A 233 2.51 -4.83 22.55
CA SER A 233 3.12 -6.14 22.36
C SER A 233 3.78 -6.60 23.66
N PRO A 234 3.95 -7.92 23.88
CA PRO A 234 4.63 -8.43 25.07
C PRO A 234 6.00 -7.77 25.26
N GLY A 235 6.24 -7.23 26.46
CA GLY A 235 7.50 -6.57 26.82
C GLY A 235 7.59 -5.06 26.52
N ALA A 236 6.57 -4.46 25.88
CA ALA A 236 6.48 -3.01 25.75
C ALA A 236 5.83 -2.38 26.99
N ASP A 237 6.41 -1.29 27.52
CA ASP A 237 5.89 -0.56 28.67
C ASP A 237 5.93 0.96 28.40
N PRO A 238 4.77 1.65 28.28
CA PRO A 238 4.70 3.08 28.00
C PRO A 238 4.77 3.95 29.26
N VAL A 239 4.80 3.37 30.47
CA VAL A 239 4.60 4.10 31.73
C VAL A 239 5.62 5.23 31.92
N LYS A 240 6.89 4.97 31.63
CA LYS A 240 7.97 5.95 31.83
C LYS A 240 7.74 7.23 31.03
N GLU A 241 7.36 7.13 29.77
CA GLU A 241 7.11 8.28 28.90
C GLU A 241 5.80 8.99 29.25
N VAL A 242 4.77 8.24 29.67
CA VAL A 242 3.51 8.82 30.15
C VAL A 242 3.73 9.63 31.43
N GLU A 243 4.47 9.10 32.40
CA GLU A 243 4.83 9.82 33.62
C GLU A 243 5.67 11.07 33.31
N ALA A 244 6.65 10.95 32.40
CA ALA A 244 7.48 12.09 32.00
C ALA A 244 6.63 13.20 31.36
N MET A 245 5.67 12.84 30.51
CA MET A 245 4.74 13.80 29.91
C MET A 245 3.84 14.46 30.96
N GLY A 246 3.26 13.67 31.87
CA GLY A 246 2.42 14.19 32.94
C GLY A 246 3.15 15.21 33.82
N LYS A 247 4.42 14.94 34.17
CA LYS A 247 5.27 15.88 34.92
C LYS A 247 5.58 17.16 34.17
N SER A 248 5.66 17.12 32.84
CA SER A 248 5.93 18.32 32.02
C SER A 248 4.74 19.26 31.87
N LEU A 249 3.54 18.80 32.22
CA LEU A 249 2.28 19.56 32.15
C LEU A 249 1.85 20.15 33.50
N MET A 250 2.59 19.87 34.59
CA MET A 250 2.40 20.44 35.93
C MET A 250 3.30 21.64 36.12
#